data_AF-A0A954NQK3-F1
#
_entry.id   AF-A0A954NQK3-F1
#
_cell.length_a   1.000
_cell.length_b   1.000
_cell.length_c   1.000
_cell.angle_alpha   90.00
_cell.angle_beta   90.00
_cell.angle_gamma   90.00
#
_symmetry.space_group_name_H-M   'P 1'
#
loop_
_entity.id
_entity.type
_entity.pdbx_description
1 polymer ?
#
loop_
_entity_poly.entity_id
_entity_poly.type
_entity_poly.pdbx_seq_one_letter_code
_entity_poly.pdbx_strand_id
1 'polypeptide(L)'
;MTTGTHIYCRIDNKTNFREICKQMRDDVRSADDRDAWTELNHRAGYLTTLSHASSWEEKFGDEIQEIRNVVQKEFAKTARTTDRRAEDIGTDSDYEESWGN
;
A
#
# COMPACT_ATOMS: atom_id res chain seq x y z
N MET A 1 -1.56 -23.26 -2.93
CA MET A 1 -0.45 -22.54 -2.28
C MET A 1 0.48 -22.06 -3.36
N THR A 2 0.39 -20.79 -3.72
CA THR A 2 1.32 -20.17 -4.68
C THR A 2 1.92 -18.98 -3.95
N THR A 3 3.03 -19.22 -3.25
CA THR A 3 3.91 -18.17 -2.73
C THR A 3 4.66 -17.56 -3.91
N GLY A 4 3.91 -16.87 -4.79
CA GLY A 4 4.49 -16.01 -5.78
C GLY A 4 4.95 -14.77 -5.05
N THR A 5 6.26 -14.57 -4.92
CA THR A 5 6.83 -13.26 -4.64
C THR A 5 6.16 -12.28 -5.60
N HIS A 6 5.21 -11.48 -5.10
CA HIS A 6 4.53 -10.46 -5.87
C HIS A 6 5.56 -9.34 -6.07
N ILE A 7 6.51 -9.57 -6.98
CA ILE A 7 7.36 -8.54 -7.54
C ILE A 7 6.36 -7.57 -8.12
N TYR A 8 6.17 -6.42 -7.45
CA TYR A 8 5.23 -5.40 -7.90
C TYR A 8 5.47 -5.20 -9.38
N CYS A 9 4.41 -5.47 -10.16
CA CYS A 9 4.39 -5.22 -11.58
C CYS A 9 5.13 -3.91 -11.85
N ARG A 10 6.03 -3.93 -12.84
CA ARG A 10 6.87 -2.80 -13.23
C ARG A 10 6.08 -1.48 -13.11
N ILE A 11 6.36 -0.70 -12.06
CA ILE A 11 5.66 0.56 -11.82
C ILE A 11 6.25 1.59 -12.77
N ASP A 12 5.62 1.81 -13.92
CA ASP A 12 6.11 2.74 -14.93
C ASP A 12 5.41 4.10 -14.91
N ASN A 13 4.30 4.22 -14.18
CA ASN A 13 3.59 5.50 -14.00
C ASN A 13 2.61 5.43 -12.81
N LYS A 14 2.01 6.59 -12.49
CA LYS A 14 1.00 6.73 -11.43
C LYS A 14 -0.24 5.86 -11.59
N THR A 15 -0.63 5.50 -12.81
CA THR A 15 -1.81 4.66 -13.07
C THR A 15 -1.55 3.23 -12.63
N ASN A 16 -0.41 2.66 -13.04
CA ASN A 16 0.02 1.33 -12.57
C ASN A 16 0.09 1.27 -11.04
N PHE A 17 0.60 2.33 -10.42
CA PHE A 17 0.65 2.44 -8.96
C PHE A 17 -0.75 2.37 -8.33
N ARG A 18 -1.71 3.17 -8.84
CA ARG A 18 -3.09 3.16 -8.35
C ARG A 18 -3.75 1.80 -8.52
N GLU A 19 -3.47 1.10 -9.62
CA GLU A 19 -4.00 -0.24 -9.87
C GLU A 19 -3.45 -1.25 -8.87
N ILE A 20 -2.14 -1.23 -8.60
CA ILE A 20 -1.51 -2.07 -7.57
C ILE A 20 -2.14 -1.79 -6.20
N CYS A 21 -2.28 -0.53 -5.81
CA CYS A 21 -2.91 -0.18 -4.54
C CYS A 21 -4.39 -0.56 -4.48
N LYS A 22 -5.11 -0.51 -5.61
CA LYS A 22 -6.48 -1.00 -5.68
C LYS A 22 -6.54 -2.51 -5.50
N GLN A 23 -5.69 -3.27 -6.20
CA GLN A 23 -5.59 -4.72 -6.03
C GLN A 23 -5.30 -5.08 -4.56
N MET A 24 -4.34 -4.42 -3.93
CA MET A 24 -4.04 -4.62 -2.50
C MET A 24 -5.26 -4.38 -1.61
N ARG A 25 -6.08 -3.35 -1.86
CA ARG A 25 -7.30 -3.11 -1.09
C ARG A 25 -8.37 -4.16 -1.33
N ASP A 26 -8.50 -4.64 -2.56
CA ASP A 26 -9.44 -5.71 -2.88
C ASP A 26 -9.00 -7.02 -2.20
N ASP A 27 -7.68 -7.25 -2.05
CA ASP A 27 -7.12 -8.33 -1.24
C ASP A 27 -7.46 -8.14 0.26
N VAL A 28 -7.31 -6.93 0.83
CA VAL A 28 -7.72 -6.62 2.22
C VAL A 28 -9.19 -6.95 2.46
N ARG A 29 -10.07 -6.52 1.55
CA ARG A 29 -11.52 -6.78 1.66
C ARG A 29 -11.88 -8.25 1.57
N SER A 30 -11.05 -9.04 0.89
CA SER A 30 -11.28 -10.47 0.67
C SER A 30 -10.57 -11.33 1.72
N ALA A 31 -9.65 -10.77 2.49
CA ALA A 31 -8.93 -11.46 3.55
C ALA A 31 -9.72 -11.46 4.86
N ASP A 32 -9.80 -12.63 5.49
CA ASP A 32 -10.44 -12.84 6.79
C ASP A 32 -9.42 -13.03 7.94
N ASP A 33 -8.13 -12.89 7.66
CA ASP A 33 -7.04 -13.10 8.62
C ASP A 33 -6.18 -11.84 8.81
N ARG A 34 -5.89 -11.54 10.08
CA ARG A 34 -5.10 -10.37 10.52
C ARG A 34 -3.69 -10.31 9.91
N ASP A 35 -3.06 -11.47 9.70
CA ASP A 35 -1.72 -11.55 9.11
C ASP A 35 -1.69 -11.03 7.66
N ALA A 36 -2.77 -11.29 6.89
CA ALA A 36 -2.88 -10.77 5.53
C ALA A 36 -2.96 -9.24 5.52
N TRP A 37 -3.67 -8.64 6.49
CA TRP A 37 -3.77 -7.19 6.60
C TRP A 37 -2.47 -6.54 7.02
N THR A 38 -1.74 -7.14 7.96
CA THR A 38 -0.41 -6.66 8.40
C THR A 38 0.60 -6.69 7.26
N GLU A 39 0.67 -7.80 6.53
CA GLU A 39 1.54 -7.92 5.35
C GLU A 39 1.18 -6.87 4.29
N LEU A 40 -0.10 -6.60 4.05
CA LEU A 40 -0.55 -5.57 3.12
C LEU A 40 -0.22 -4.15 3.59
N ASN A 41 -0.29 -3.87 4.90
CA ASN A 41 0.12 -2.59 5.46
C ASN A 41 1.64 -2.36 5.31
N HIS A 42 2.45 -3.38 5.58
CA HIS A 42 3.90 -3.34 5.36
C HIS A 42 4.25 -3.07 3.90
N ARG A 43 3.53 -3.71 2.98
CA ARG A 43 3.68 -3.53 1.54
C ARG A 43 3.37 -2.11 1.08
N ALA A 44 2.28 -1.53 1.60
CA ALA A 44 1.94 -0.14 1.34
C ALA A 44 3.01 0.82 1.91
N GLY A 45 3.51 0.56 3.13
CA GLY A 45 4.59 1.33 3.75
C GLY A 45 5.90 1.25 2.95
N TYR A 46 6.24 0.07 2.42
CA TYR A 46 7.41 -0.13 1.57
C TYR A 46 7.33 0.66 0.25
N LEU A 47 6.16 0.68 -0.39
CA LEU A 47 5.92 1.49 -1.59
C LEU A 47 6.05 3.00 -1.30
N THR A 48 5.60 3.46 -0.14
CA THR A 48 5.85 4.83 0.34
C THR A 48 7.32 5.11 0.43
N THR A 49 8.09 4.26 1.11
CA THR A 49 9.55 4.40 1.22
C THR A 49 10.24 4.43 -0.15
N LEU A 50 9.85 3.54 -1.07
CA LEU A 50 10.41 3.51 -2.43
C LEU A 50 10.15 4.81 -3.21
N SER A 51 9.01 5.46 -3.02
CA SER A 51 8.71 6.75 -3.66
C SER A 51 9.64 7.90 -3.22
N HIS A 52 10.40 7.70 -2.15
CA HIS A 52 11.42 8.63 -1.67
C HIS A 52 12.85 8.22 -2.06
N ALA A 53 13.05 7.07 -2.73
CA ALA A 53 14.37 6.62 -3.17
C ALA A 53 14.85 7.40 -4.40
N SER A 54 16.15 7.70 -4.48
CA SER A 54 16.75 8.43 -5.61
C SER A 54 16.53 7.72 -6.95
N SER A 55 16.49 6.39 -6.97
CA SER A 55 16.20 5.62 -8.19
C SER A 55 14.80 5.87 -8.75
N TRP A 56 13.83 6.23 -7.90
CA TRP A 56 12.50 6.65 -8.33
C TRP A 56 12.49 8.11 -8.76
N GLU A 57 13.27 8.96 -8.13
CA GLU A 57 13.47 10.35 -8.59
C GLU A 57 14.08 10.36 -9.99
N GLU A 58 15.10 9.54 -10.25
CA GLU A 58 15.70 9.37 -11.58
C GLU A 58 14.71 8.79 -12.60
N LYS A 59 13.88 7.83 -12.17
CA LYS A 59 12.91 7.16 -13.05
C LYS A 59 11.75 8.07 -13.45
N PHE A 60 11.21 8.82 -12.50
CA PHE A 60 9.95 9.56 -12.67
C PHE A 60 10.15 11.06 -12.83
N GLY A 61 11.33 11.59 -12.53
CA GLY A 61 11.65 13.01 -12.66
C GLY A 61 10.58 13.90 -12.03
N ASP A 62 10.03 14.81 -12.82
CA ASP A 62 9.04 15.80 -12.38
C ASP A 62 7.72 15.17 -11.89
N GLU A 63 7.39 13.94 -12.29
CA GLU A 63 6.18 13.24 -11.87
C GLU A 63 6.28 12.67 -10.44
N ILE A 64 7.48 12.63 -9.84
CA ILE A 64 7.70 11.96 -8.55
C ILE A 64 6.85 12.54 -7.42
N GLN A 65 6.59 13.85 -7.44
CA GLN A 65 5.75 14.51 -6.43
C GLN A 65 4.28 14.09 -6.56
N GLU A 66 3.78 13.90 -7.78
CA GLU A 66 2.42 13.37 -7.97
C GLU A 66 2.35 11.92 -7.53
N ILE A 67 3.38 11.12 -7.81
CA ILE A 67 3.48 9.73 -7.37
C ILE A 67 3.47 9.64 -5.85
N ARG A 68 4.31 10.42 -5.14
CA ARG A 68 4.33 10.48 -3.66
C ARG A 68 2.95 10.81 -3.08
N ASN A 69 2.27 11.81 -3.65
CA ASN A 69 0.91 12.18 -3.24
C ASN A 69 -0.11 11.04 -3.45
N VAL A 70 0.00 10.31 -4.55
CA VAL A 70 -0.84 9.13 -4.79
C VAL A 70 -0.50 8.04 -3.79
N VAL A 71 0.78 7.75 -3.56
CA VAL A 71 1.24 6.73 -2.62
C VAL A 71 0.70 6.97 -1.21
N GLN A 72 0.86 8.19 -0.69
CA GLN A 72 0.36 8.55 0.64
C GLN A 72 -1.17 8.44 0.73
N LYS A 73 -1.91 8.90 -0.29
CA LYS A 73 -3.38 8.78 -0.31
C LYS A 73 -3.83 7.33 -0.33
N GLU A 74 -3.13 6.48 -1.06
CA GLU A 74 -3.46 5.06 -1.15
C GLU A 74 -3.08 4.32 0.14
N PHE A 75 -1.96 4.67 0.78
CA PHE A 75 -1.58 4.17 2.10
C PHE A 75 -2.66 4.48 3.16
N ALA A 76 -3.07 5.75 3.28
CA ALA A 76 -4.10 6.16 4.24
C ALA A 76 -5.45 5.46 3.99
N LYS A 77 -5.82 5.22 2.72
CA LYS A 77 -7.04 4.45 2.40
C LYS A 77 -6.93 2.98 2.81
N THR A 78 -5.74 2.38 2.66
CA THR A 78 -5.49 1.00 3.06
C THR A 78 -5.58 0.86 4.57
N ALA A 79 -4.89 1.70 5.34
CA ALA A 79 -4.98 1.73 6.80
C ALA A 79 -6.45 1.80 7.27
N ARG A 80 -7.20 2.79 6.78
CA ARG A 80 -8.64 2.94 7.08
C ARG A 80 -9.52 1.76 6.67
N THR A 81 -9.12 1.00 5.65
CA THR A 81 -9.88 -0.19 5.23
C THR A 81 -9.59 -1.34 6.15
N THR A 82 -8.32 -1.51 6.52
CA THR A 82 -7.89 -2.48 7.52
C THR A 82 -8.53 -2.22 8.87
N ASP A 83 -8.54 -0.98 9.35
CA ASP A 83 -9.13 -0.63 10.65
C ASP A 83 -10.63 -0.97 10.71
N ARG A 84 -11.39 -0.59 9.68
CA ARG A 84 -12.80 -0.96 9.59
C ARG A 84 -13.01 -2.47 9.57
N ARG A 85 -12.14 -3.21 8.86
CA ARG A 85 -12.25 -4.66 8.79
C ARG A 85 -11.90 -5.32 10.13
N ALA A 86 -10.92 -4.78 10.85
CA ALA A 86 -10.57 -5.20 12.18
C ALA A 86 -11.73 -4.99 13.18
N GLU A 87 -12.38 -3.82 13.13
CA GLU A 87 -13.61 -3.54 13.90
C GLU A 87 -14.73 -4.53 13.56
N ASP A 88 -14.97 -4.79 12.26
CA ASP A 88 -16.03 -5.71 11.80
C ASP A 88 -15.88 -7.14 12.32
N ILE A 89 -14.64 -7.61 12.52
CA ILE A 89 -14.36 -8.97 13.03
C ILE A 89 -14.05 -9.01 14.53
N GLY A 90 -14.10 -7.86 15.22
CA GLY A 90 -13.87 -7.75 16.66
C GLY A 90 -12.42 -7.98 17.08
N THR A 91 -11.44 -7.67 16.23
CA THR A 91 -10.01 -7.68 16.60
C THR A 91 -9.49 -6.26 16.84
N ASP A 92 -8.52 -6.11 17.75
CA ASP A 92 -7.85 -4.83 17.96
C ASP A 92 -7.17 -4.32 16.68
N SER A 93 -7.34 -3.02 16.41
CA SER A 93 -6.71 -2.30 15.31
C SER A 93 -5.78 -1.21 15.83
N ASP A 94 -4.49 -1.35 15.54
CA ASP A 94 -3.44 -0.37 15.87
C ASP A 94 -2.55 -0.14 14.63
N TYR A 95 -3.17 0.09 13.47
CA TYR A 95 -2.42 0.37 12.25
C TYR A 95 -2.21 1.89 12.10
N GLU A 96 -0.95 2.30 11.95
CA GLU A 96 -0.60 3.72 11.81
C GLU A 96 -1.12 4.28 10.47
N GLU A 97 -2.05 5.23 10.54
CA GLU A 97 -2.62 5.90 9.35
C GLU A 97 -1.63 6.87 8.66
N SER A 98 -0.54 7.24 9.35
CA SER A 98 0.48 8.17 8.84
C SER A 98 1.86 7.54 8.82
N TRP A 99 2.52 7.62 7.66
CA TRP A 99 3.91 7.19 7.53
C TRP A 99 4.88 8.24 8.10
N GLY A 100 5.70 7.84 9.08
CA GLY A 100 6.86 8.63 9.55
C GLY A 100 6.60 9.60 10.71
N ASN A 101 5.63 9.32 11.58
CA ASN A 101 5.46 10.05 12.85
C ASN A 101 6.18 9.33 13.99
#